data_AF-A0A7J4UCM1-F1
#
_entry.id   AF-A0A7J4UCM1-F1
#
_cell.length_a   1.000
_cell.length_b   1.000
_cell.length_c   1.000
_cell.angle_alpha   90.00
_cell.angle_beta   90.00
_cell.angle_gamma   90.00
#
_symmetry.space_group_name_H-M   'P 1'
#
loop_
_entity.id
_entity.type
_entity.pdbx_description
1 polymer ?
#
loop_
_entity_poly.entity_id
_entity_poly.type
_entity_poly.pdbx_seq_one_letter_code
_entity_poly.pdbx_strand_id
1 'polypeptide(L)'
;MKHYLTIEDEKGRSVLSSKVIRGGIKVSATEEQILRELTFCPQYPAQLAKKLGIPEQKVYYHISRLQNQGMLEVVEKKEIRGTTARLLSPTAESFTLALKEKGNPEALLREEKTDKLSLFLASLVDKGVFMGNIVVGNPDPHGPFKARARDGHYAIDLALFLGKRATSKDTVSLLDTQVNLNSHFSSLLIVGGPVTNQLVEEFNPSLPVKFSQDKPWGLISERTHQHYTDDAVGLIARVPNPHFPDKIVIILAGIRYSGTRAAILGVIKYADVALSRFTGQKRFASVVQGVDMNGDGEIDTIDLLE
;
A
#
# COMPACT_ATOMS: atom_id res chain seq x y z
N MET A 1 19.36 7.65 14.28
CA MET A 1 18.38 7.21 13.27
C MET A 1 17.99 8.41 12.44
N LYS A 2 17.84 8.25 11.12
CA LYS A 2 17.24 9.29 10.27
C LYS A 2 15.72 9.19 10.39
N HIS A 3 15.04 10.31 10.54
CA HIS A 3 13.58 10.36 10.51
C HIS A 3 13.14 11.14 9.27
N TYR A 4 11.94 10.83 8.79
CA TYR A 4 11.34 11.47 7.63
C TYR A 4 9.90 11.84 7.96
N LEU A 5 9.46 12.99 7.46
CA LEU A 5 8.08 13.43 7.48
C LEU A 5 7.52 13.25 6.08
N THR A 6 6.46 12.46 5.95
CA THR A 6 5.67 12.41 4.72
C THR A 6 4.54 13.42 4.83
N ILE A 7 4.41 14.28 3.83
CA ILE A 7 3.28 15.20 3.68
C ILE A 7 2.52 14.75 2.44
N GLU A 8 1.22 14.52 2.58
CA GLU A 8 0.31 14.12 1.51
C GLU A 8 -0.81 15.15 1.45
N ASP A 9 -0.91 15.83 0.30
CA ASP A 9 -1.92 16.86 0.04
C ASP A 9 -2.49 16.72 -1.38
N GLU A 10 -3.39 17.62 -1.79
CA GLU A 10 -4.02 17.60 -3.13
C GLU A 10 -3.01 17.68 -4.29
N LYS A 11 -1.78 18.14 -4.03
CA LYS A 11 -0.70 18.26 -5.02
C LYS A 11 0.23 17.05 -5.05
N GLY A 12 -0.01 16.06 -4.20
CA GLY A 12 0.70 14.79 -4.16
C GLY A 12 1.46 14.56 -2.86
N ARG A 13 2.46 13.68 -2.93
CA ARG A 13 3.21 13.21 -1.77
C ARG A 13 4.65 13.75 -1.80
N SER A 14 5.06 14.39 -0.70
CA SER A 14 6.43 14.87 -0.50
C SER A 14 7.04 14.25 0.75
N VAL A 15 8.37 14.12 0.76
CA VAL A 15 9.12 13.55 1.88
C VAL A 15 10.21 14.53 2.27
N LEU A 16 10.21 14.94 3.54
CA LEU A 16 11.24 15.80 4.11
C LEU A 16 12.07 14.98 5.10
N SER A 17 13.38 15.17 5.07
CA SER A 17 14.21 14.80 6.20
C SER A 17 13.71 15.52 7.45
N SER A 18 13.58 14.78 8.55
CA SER A 18 13.02 15.31 9.78
C SER A 18 13.89 14.99 10.96
N LYS A 19 13.98 15.93 11.90
CA LYS A 19 14.52 15.70 13.23
C LYS A 19 13.38 15.63 14.22
N VAL A 20 13.22 14.47 14.85
CA VAL A 20 12.23 14.28 15.90
C VAL A 20 12.75 14.88 17.19
N ILE A 21 12.02 15.86 17.70
CA ILE A 21 12.26 16.50 18.97
C ILE A 21 11.43 15.77 20.04
N ARG A 22 12.11 15.32 21.09
CA ARG A 22 11.50 14.66 22.25
C ARG A 22 11.63 15.57 23.46
N GLY A 23 10.54 15.76 24.20
CA GLY A 23 10.45 16.72 25.30
C GLY A 23 9.95 18.11 24.87
N GLY A 24 9.47 18.89 25.83
CA GLY A 24 8.86 20.20 25.61
C GLY A 24 9.86 21.26 25.14
N ILE A 25 10.18 21.28 23.85
CA ILE A 25 10.95 22.38 23.25
C ILE A 25 10.01 23.56 22.98
N LYS A 26 10.41 24.74 23.46
CA LYS A 26 9.77 26.01 23.10
C LYS A 26 10.63 26.75 22.08
N VAL A 27 10.14 26.77 20.84
CA VAL A 27 10.64 27.63 19.76
C VAL A 27 9.81 28.92 19.80
N SER A 28 10.47 30.06 19.92
CA SER A 28 9.82 31.38 19.83
C SER A 28 9.56 31.78 18.37
N ALA A 29 8.68 32.75 18.14
CA ALA A 29 8.39 33.26 16.80
C ALA A 29 9.65 33.77 16.07
N THR A 30 10.60 34.39 16.80
CA THR A 30 11.89 34.82 16.22
C THR A 30 12.77 33.63 15.83
N GLU A 31 12.79 32.57 16.62
CA GLU A 31 13.54 31.35 16.30
C GLU A 31 12.95 30.63 15.09
N GLU A 32 11.62 30.61 14.96
CA GLU A 32 10.94 30.10 13.77
C GLU A 32 11.32 30.90 12.52
N GLN A 33 11.31 32.23 12.60
CA GLN A 33 11.72 33.10 11.49
C GLN A 33 13.17 32.85 11.06
N ILE A 34 14.09 32.73 12.02
CA ILE A 34 15.49 32.40 11.74
C ILE A 34 15.62 31.04 11.04
N LEU A 35 14.91 30.01 11.52
CA LEU A 35 14.95 28.69 10.90
C LEU A 35 14.40 28.71 9.47
N ARG A 36 13.27 29.39 9.23
CA ARG A 36 12.67 29.54 7.89
C ARG A 36 13.61 30.22 6.91
N GLU A 37 14.24 31.32 7.33
CA GLU A 37 15.21 32.03 6.49
C GLU A 37 16.40 31.14 6.10
N LEU A 38 16.91 30.38 7.07
CA LEU A 38 18.02 29.46 6.85
C LEU A 38 17.65 28.20 6.05
N THR A 39 16.35 27.91 5.86
CA THR A 39 15.91 26.78 5.03
C THR A 39 16.10 27.05 3.53
N PHE A 40 16.07 28.33 3.12
CA PHE A 40 16.31 28.71 1.73
C PHE A 40 17.80 28.72 1.37
N CYS A 41 18.65 29.23 2.27
CA CYS A 41 20.10 29.19 2.10
C CYS A 41 20.84 29.39 3.43
N PRO A 42 22.03 28.77 3.61
CA PRO A 42 22.88 29.04 4.76
C PRO A 42 23.31 30.50 4.85
N GLN A 43 23.29 31.09 6.04
CA GLN A 43 23.60 32.52 6.25
C GLN A 43 24.41 32.77 7.53
N TYR A 44 25.10 33.91 7.55
CA TYR A 44 25.79 34.42 8.73
C TYR A 44 24.83 35.17 9.68
N PRO A 45 25.10 35.23 11.00
CA PRO A 45 24.28 35.96 11.97
C PRO A 45 24.01 37.42 11.58
N ALA A 46 25.01 38.14 11.07
CA ALA A 46 24.87 39.53 10.64
C ALA A 46 23.93 39.69 9.43
N GLN A 47 23.91 38.71 8.52
CA GLN A 47 22.99 38.69 7.38
C GLN A 47 21.55 38.48 7.86
N LEU A 48 21.35 37.55 8.79
CA LEU A 48 20.04 37.30 9.42
C LEU A 48 19.52 38.54 10.15
N ALA A 49 20.37 39.21 10.94
CA ALA A 49 20.02 40.44 11.65
C ALA A 49 19.55 41.54 10.71
N LYS A 50 20.29 41.77 9.62
CA LYS A 50 19.93 42.75 8.60
C LYS A 50 18.62 42.38 7.89
N LYS A 51 18.47 41.11 7.49
CA LYS A 51 17.31 40.65 6.71
C LYS A 51 16.02 40.66 7.53
N LEU A 52 16.10 40.28 8.81
CA LEU A 52 14.96 40.21 9.72
C LEU A 52 14.67 41.54 10.45
N GLY A 53 15.56 42.54 10.34
CA GLY A 53 15.43 43.80 11.07
C GLY A 53 15.56 43.64 12.59
N ILE A 54 16.35 42.67 13.04
CA ILE A 54 16.52 42.31 14.46
C ILE A 54 17.91 42.73 14.93
N PRO A 55 18.07 43.30 16.14
CA PRO A 55 19.39 43.61 16.70
C PRO A 55 20.29 42.37 16.73
N GLU A 56 21.55 42.51 16.29
CA GLU A 56 22.49 41.38 16.17
C GLU A 56 22.63 40.58 17.48
N GLN A 57 22.71 41.26 18.62
CA GLN A 57 22.79 40.60 19.94
C GLN A 57 21.60 39.64 20.19
N LYS A 58 20.40 40.03 19.78
CA LYS A 58 19.20 39.21 19.91
C LYS A 58 19.23 38.03 18.93
N VAL A 59 19.76 38.22 17.73
CA VAL A 59 19.98 37.12 16.77
C VAL A 59 20.98 36.11 17.32
N TYR A 60 22.11 36.55 17.88
CA TYR A 60 23.09 35.68 18.53
C TYR A 60 22.50 34.88 19.69
N TYR A 61 21.65 35.51 20.51
CA TYR A 61 20.91 34.83 21.58
C TYR A 61 20.06 33.66 21.06
N HIS A 62 19.26 33.90 20.01
CA HIS A 62 18.40 32.87 19.42
C HIS A 62 19.19 31.77 18.71
N ILE A 63 20.26 32.13 18.00
CA ILE A 63 21.17 31.14 17.37
C ILE A 63 21.76 30.22 18.43
N SER A 64 22.24 30.75 19.55
CA SER A 64 22.80 29.93 20.64
C SER A 64 21.76 28.96 21.20
N ARG A 65 20.52 29.42 21.44
CA ARG A 65 19.43 28.54 21.89
C ARG A 65 19.12 27.43 20.89
N LEU A 66 19.00 27.77 19.61
CA LEU A 66 18.73 26.79 18.54
C LEU A 66 19.88 25.78 18.38
N GLN A 67 21.14 26.21 18.51
CA GLN A 67 22.30 25.32 18.48
C GLN A 67 22.33 24.37 19.69
N ASN A 68 22.02 24.88 20.89
CA ASN A 68 21.94 24.05 22.11
C ASN A 68 20.80 23.02 22.02
N GLN A 69 19.73 23.34 21.30
CA GLN A 69 18.65 22.40 20.97
C GLN A 69 18.98 21.49 19.78
N GLY A 70 20.17 21.67 19.18
CA GLY A 70 20.63 20.91 18.01
C GLY A 70 19.83 21.20 16.74
N MET A 71 19.10 22.30 16.65
CA MET A 71 18.31 22.67 15.46
C MET A 71 19.17 23.35 14.39
N LEU A 72 20.24 24.03 14.79
CA LEU A 72 21.21 24.66 13.89
C LEU A 72 22.60 24.04 14.02
N GLU A 73 23.33 24.02 12.92
CA GLU A 73 24.75 23.67 12.87
C GLU A 73 25.58 24.71 12.11
N VAL A 74 26.90 24.65 12.29
CA VAL A 74 27.85 25.48 11.56
C VAL A 74 28.36 24.67 10.37
N VAL A 75 28.00 25.08 9.16
CA VAL A 75 28.41 24.38 7.93
C VAL A 75 29.72 24.92 7.37
N GLU A 76 30.11 26.14 7.71
CA GLU A 76 31.37 26.74 7.30
C GLU A 76 31.89 27.72 8.37
N LYS A 77 33.21 27.82 8.51
CA LYS A 77 33.89 28.84 9.32
C LYS A 77 34.85 29.62 8.42
N LYS A 78 34.78 30.95 8.48
CA LYS A 78 35.61 31.85 7.69
C LYS A 78 36.20 32.94 8.56
N GLU A 79 37.48 33.25 8.40
CA GLU A 79 38.06 34.43 9.04
C GLU A 79 37.73 35.69 8.24
N ILE A 80 37.21 36.70 8.94
CA ILE A 80 36.87 38.00 8.40
C ILE A 80 37.39 39.05 9.38
N ARG A 81 38.37 39.86 8.95
CA ARG A 81 38.92 40.99 9.73
C ARG A 81 39.33 40.60 11.17
N GLY A 82 40.01 39.45 11.32
CA GLY A 82 40.47 38.94 12.62
C GLY A 82 39.39 38.31 13.50
N THR A 83 38.17 38.10 12.97
CA THR A 83 37.08 37.40 13.66
C THR A 83 36.62 36.18 12.88
N THR A 84 36.22 35.11 13.56
CA THR A 84 35.68 33.90 12.91
C THR A 84 34.18 34.05 12.67
N ALA A 85 33.79 34.25 11.42
CA ALA A 85 32.41 34.17 10.97
C ALA A 85 31.98 32.70 10.80
N ARG A 86 30.74 32.39 11.20
CA ARG A 86 30.17 31.02 11.14
C ARG A 86 28.93 31.04 10.25
N LEU A 87 28.96 30.26 9.18
CA LEU A 87 27.82 30.06 8.29
C LEU A 87 26.91 28.99 8.89
N LEU A 88 25.62 29.29 9.02
CA LEU A 88 24.66 28.45 9.74
C LEU A 88 23.67 27.79 8.79
N SER A 89 23.24 26.57 9.13
CA SER A 89 22.18 25.84 8.43
C SER A 89 21.31 25.08 9.44
N PRO A 90 20.02 24.82 9.15
CA PRO A 90 19.22 23.88 9.91
C PRO A 90 19.79 22.46 9.76
N THR A 91 19.71 21.67 10.82
CA THR A 91 20.19 20.27 10.83
C THR A 91 19.24 19.28 10.13
N ALA A 92 18.05 19.73 9.73
CA ALA A 92 17.06 18.96 9.00
C ALA A 92 16.12 19.91 8.23
N GLU A 93 15.48 19.40 7.17
CA GLU A 93 14.48 20.16 6.39
C GLU A 93 13.19 20.40 7.18
N SER A 94 12.90 19.56 8.17
CA SER A 94 11.75 19.69 9.05
C SER A 94 12.08 19.29 10.49
N PHE A 95 11.33 19.83 11.44
CA PHE A 95 11.39 19.46 12.85
C PHE A 95 10.01 19.02 13.32
N THR A 96 9.92 17.82 13.89
CA THR A 96 8.65 17.24 14.35
C THR A 96 8.65 17.10 15.86
N LEU A 97 7.64 17.64 16.54
CA LEU A 97 7.45 17.45 17.98
C LEU A 97 6.69 16.15 18.24
N ALA A 98 7.35 15.17 18.85
CA ALA A 98 6.68 13.94 19.26
C ALA A 98 6.02 14.15 20.64
N LEU A 99 4.68 14.23 20.66
CA LEU A 99 3.89 14.34 21.90
C LEU A 99 3.80 13.01 22.68
N LYS A 100 4.06 11.88 22.01
CA LYS A 100 4.12 10.54 22.62
C LYS A 100 5.44 9.89 22.23
N GLU A 101 6.05 9.15 23.17
CA GLU A 101 7.30 8.44 22.90
C GLU A 101 7.14 7.23 21.98
N LYS A 102 5.94 6.63 21.96
CA LYS A 102 5.59 5.48 21.12
C LYS A 102 4.20 5.70 20.51
N GLY A 103 4.13 5.62 19.19
CA GLY A 103 2.88 5.50 18.45
C GLY A 103 2.52 4.02 18.23
N ASN A 104 1.31 3.76 17.74
CA ASN A 104 0.98 2.46 17.16
C ASN A 104 1.19 2.57 15.64
N PRO A 105 2.18 1.89 15.03
CA PRO A 105 2.42 1.92 13.58
C PRO A 105 1.18 1.56 12.77
N GLU A 106 0.35 0.67 13.31
CA GLU A 106 -0.92 0.24 12.74
C GLU A 106 -1.95 1.37 12.59
N ALA A 107 -1.84 2.43 13.40
CA ALA A 107 -2.76 3.56 13.35
C ALA A 107 -2.54 4.46 12.12
N LEU A 108 -1.32 4.49 11.56
CA LEU A 108 -1.03 5.25 10.32
C LEU A 108 -1.70 4.63 9.08
N LEU A 109 -2.06 3.35 9.17
CA LEU A 109 -2.78 2.61 8.13
C LEU A 109 -4.30 2.69 8.29
N ARG A 110 -4.81 3.33 9.37
CA ARG A 110 -6.24 3.36 9.72
C ARG A 110 -7.01 4.57 9.17
N GLU A 111 -6.36 5.55 8.55
CA GLU A 111 -7.02 6.80 8.11
C GLU A 111 -7.63 6.74 6.69
N GLU A 112 -7.76 5.58 6.07
CA GLU A 112 -8.70 5.43 4.95
C GLU A 112 -10.12 5.29 5.52
N LYS A 113 -11.05 6.15 5.06
CA LYS A 113 -12.50 5.92 5.19
C LYS A 113 -12.75 4.42 5.01
N THR A 114 -13.56 3.80 5.87
CA THR A 114 -13.97 2.40 5.70
C THR A 114 -14.71 2.24 4.38
N ASP A 115 -13.96 2.06 3.31
CA ASP A 115 -14.42 1.90 1.95
C ASP A 115 -14.74 0.42 1.72
N LYS A 116 -15.39 0.12 0.59
CA LYS A 116 -15.80 -1.25 0.27
C LYS A 116 -14.61 -2.18 0.17
N LEU A 117 -13.47 -1.66 -0.28
CA LEU A 117 -12.21 -2.40 -0.35
C LEU A 117 -11.71 -2.81 1.05
N SER A 118 -11.72 -1.89 2.01
CA SER A 118 -11.34 -2.17 3.40
C SER A 118 -12.23 -3.25 4.01
N LEU A 119 -13.54 -3.18 3.79
CA LEU A 119 -14.47 -4.22 4.22
C LEU A 119 -14.22 -5.56 3.52
N PHE A 120 -13.89 -5.52 2.22
CA PHE A 120 -13.62 -6.72 1.42
C PHE A 120 -12.37 -7.45 1.94
N LEU A 121 -11.33 -6.69 2.30
CA LEU A 121 -10.06 -7.19 2.81
C LEU A 121 -10.01 -7.41 4.33
N ALA A 122 -11.05 -7.06 5.08
CA ALA A 122 -11.04 -7.07 6.56
C ALA A 122 -10.67 -8.42 7.20
N SER A 123 -10.89 -9.54 6.51
CA SER A 123 -10.51 -10.88 6.97
C SER A 123 -9.04 -11.25 6.69
N LEU A 124 -8.36 -10.47 5.86
CA LEU A 124 -6.94 -10.59 5.53
C LEU A 124 -6.10 -9.50 6.21
N VAL A 125 -6.71 -8.37 6.58
CA VAL A 125 -6.04 -7.25 7.22
C VAL A 125 -6.76 -6.89 8.51
N ASP A 126 -6.13 -7.19 9.65
CA ASP A 126 -6.59 -6.70 10.96
C ASP A 126 -5.61 -5.66 11.47
N LYS A 127 -6.11 -4.44 11.73
CA LYS A 127 -5.32 -3.34 12.33
C LYS A 127 -3.97 -3.16 11.63
N GLY A 128 -3.93 -3.11 10.30
CA GLY A 128 -2.68 -2.90 9.56
C GLY A 128 -1.69 -4.06 9.59
N VAL A 129 -2.12 -5.23 10.05
CA VAL A 129 -1.35 -6.49 9.99
C VAL A 129 -2.05 -7.44 9.02
N PHE A 130 -1.29 -7.98 8.07
CA PHE A 130 -1.79 -8.98 7.14
C PHE A 130 -1.83 -10.35 7.85
N MET A 131 -3.01 -10.95 7.94
CA MET A 131 -3.30 -12.19 8.67
C MET A 131 -3.65 -13.37 7.76
N GLY A 132 -3.35 -13.27 6.46
CA GLY A 132 -3.62 -14.30 5.48
C GLY A 132 -2.38 -14.86 4.80
N ASN A 133 -2.62 -15.71 3.81
CA ASN A 133 -1.59 -16.15 2.86
C ASN A 133 -1.99 -15.74 1.44
N ILE A 134 -1.00 -15.30 0.65
CA ILE A 134 -1.16 -15.05 -0.78
C ILE A 134 -0.76 -16.33 -1.51
N VAL A 135 -1.71 -16.98 -2.16
CA VAL A 135 -1.52 -18.27 -2.81
C VAL A 135 -1.49 -18.07 -4.32
N VAL A 136 -0.40 -18.49 -4.96
CA VAL A 136 -0.24 -18.48 -6.42
C VAL A 136 -0.09 -19.92 -6.94
N GLY A 137 -0.39 -20.14 -8.22
CA GLY A 137 -0.19 -21.44 -8.84
C GLY A 137 1.29 -21.87 -8.89
N ASN A 138 1.55 -23.16 -8.68
CA ASN A 138 2.90 -23.71 -8.82
C ASN A 138 3.36 -23.71 -10.31
N PRO A 139 4.55 -23.17 -10.63
CA PRO A 139 5.06 -23.13 -12.01
C PRO A 139 5.45 -24.50 -12.57
N ASP A 140 5.70 -25.48 -11.70
CA ASP A 140 6.00 -26.85 -12.12
C ASP A 140 4.70 -27.57 -12.54
N PRO A 141 4.73 -28.40 -13.60
CA PRO A 141 3.55 -29.17 -14.03
C PRO A 141 3.02 -30.07 -12.91
N HIS A 142 1.75 -29.90 -12.54
CA HIS A 142 1.09 -30.71 -11.53
C HIS A 142 -0.43 -30.78 -11.82
N GLY A 143 -1.13 -31.67 -11.10
CA GLY A 143 -2.58 -31.84 -11.26
C GLY A 143 -3.03 -32.53 -12.55
N PRO A 144 -4.35 -32.64 -12.77
CA PRO A 144 -4.93 -33.39 -13.89
C PRO A 144 -4.59 -32.77 -15.25
N PHE A 145 -4.47 -31.43 -15.32
CA PHE A 145 -4.20 -30.72 -16.56
C PHE A 145 -2.71 -30.59 -16.90
N LYS A 146 -1.79 -30.90 -15.96
CA LYS A 146 -0.33 -30.71 -16.08
C LYS A 146 0.05 -29.32 -16.60
N ALA A 147 -0.77 -28.31 -16.30
CA ALA A 147 -0.54 -26.95 -16.71
C ALA A 147 0.58 -26.34 -15.87
N ARG A 148 1.22 -25.31 -16.42
CA ARG A 148 2.23 -24.52 -15.71
C ARG A 148 1.64 -23.16 -15.41
N ALA A 149 1.66 -22.76 -14.14
CA ALA A 149 1.33 -21.39 -13.78
C ALA A 149 2.35 -20.42 -14.39
N ARG A 150 1.86 -19.37 -15.05
CA ARG A 150 2.70 -18.29 -15.64
C ARG A 150 2.28 -16.91 -15.15
N ASP A 151 1.19 -16.85 -14.40
CA ASP A 151 0.48 -15.65 -13.96
C ASP A 151 0.77 -15.29 -12.50
N GLY A 152 1.62 -16.05 -11.80
CA GLY A 152 1.99 -15.76 -10.40
C GLY A 152 2.65 -14.39 -10.20
N HIS A 153 3.31 -13.84 -11.23
CA HIS A 153 3.93 -12.52 -11.17
C HIS A 153 2.92 -11.37 -11.00
N TYR A 154 1.65 -11.55 -11.42
CA TYR A 154 0.62 -10.52 -11.17
C TYR A 154 0.31 -10.33 -9.68
N ALA A 155 0.62 -11.32 -8.83
CA ALA A 155 0.50 -11.17 -7.40
C ALA A 155 1.46 -10.13 -6.80
N ILE A 156 2.52 -9.73 -7.53
CA ILE A 156 3.48 -8.72 -7.08
C ILE A 156 2.81 -7.35 -6.97
N ASP A 157 2.06 -6.93 -7.99
CA ASP A 157 1.34 -5.65 -7.98
C ASP A 157 0.30 -5.61 -6.86
N LEU A 158 -0.40 -6.73 -6.66
CA LEU A 158 -1.33 -6.93 -5.56
C LEU A 158 -0.64 -6.83 -4.20
N ALA A 159 0.52 -7.48 -4.02
CA ALA A 159 1.28 -7.44 -2.78
C ALA A 159 1.79 -6.02 -2.47
N LEU A 160 2.30 -5.30 -3.47
CA LEU A 160 2.71 -3.91 -3.33
C LEU A 160 1.53 -3.01 -2.93
N PHE A 161 0.37 -3.22 -3.56
CA PHE A 161 -0.86 -2.52 -3.21
C PHE A 161 -1.31 -2.79 -1.77
N LEU A 162 -1.30 -4.06 -1.35
CA LEU A 162 -1.64 -4.45 0.02
C LEU A 162 -0.65 -3.89 1.05
N GLY A 163 0.63 -3.74 0.67
CA GLY A 163 1.67 -3.11 1.49
C GLY A 163 1.37 -1.66 1.90
N LYS A 164 0.46 -0.97 1.19
CA LYS A 164 -0.05 0.36 1.59
C LYS A 164 -0.97 0.30 2.80
N ARG A 165 -1.58 -0.86 3.08
CA ARG A 165 -2.63 -1.08 4.09
C ARG A 165 -2.21 -1.99 5.22
N ALA A 166 -1.24 -2.86 4.97
CA ALA A 166 -0.80 -3.83 5.95
C ALA A 166 0.67 -4.17 5.85
N THR A 167 1.26 -4.52 6.99
CA THR A 167 2.57 -5.15 7.07
C THR A 167 2.43 -6.60 7.52
N SER A 168 3.44 -7.42 7.22
CA SER A 168 3.55 -8.78 7.75
C SER A 168 4.90 -8.95 8.43
N LYS A 169 4.95 -9.76 9.49
CA LYS A 169 6.19 -10.18 10.14
C LYS A 169 6.81 -11.41 9.47
N ASP A 170 5.95 -12.27 8.92
CA ASP A 170 6.34 -13.54 8.32
C ASP A 170 6.13 -13.52 6.80
N THR A 171 6.73 -14.48 6.11
CA THR A 171 6.47 -14.72 4.69
C THR A 171 5.02 -15.13 4.48
N VAL A 172 4.30 -14.43 3.60
CA VAL A 172 2.87 -14.65 3.36
C VAL A 172 2.58 -15.45 2.09
N SER A 173 3.56 -15.55 1.19
CA SER A 173 3.41 -16.21 -0.12
C SER A 173 3.49 -17.72 0.01
N LEU A 174 2.54 -18.43 -0.59
CA LEU A 174 2.52 -19.88 -0.73
C LEU A 174 2.25 -20.27 -2.17
N LEU A 175 2.78 -21.41 -2.59
CA LEU A 175 2.27 -22.12 -3.77
C LEU A 175 1.00 -22.87 -3.38
N ASP A 176 0.09 -23.06 -4.32
CA ASP A 176 -1.12 -23.87 -4.13
C ASP A 176 -0.81 -25.28 -3.62
N THR A 177 0.26 -25.91 -4.12
CA THR A 177 0.75 -27.22 -3.64
C THR A 177 1.29 -27.24 -2.20
N GLN A 178 1.54 -26.07 -1.60
CA GLN A 178 2.03 -25.95 -0.22
C GLN A 178 0.89 -25.76 0.79
N VAL A 179 -0.31 -25.46 0.32
CA VAL A 179 -1.47 -25.27 1.20
C VAL A 179 -2.02 -26.62 1.61
N ASN A 180 -2.05 -26.86 2.92
CA ASN A 180 -2.69 -28.02 3.52
C ASN A 180 -4.06 -27.63 4.08
N LEU A 181 -5.13 -28.06 3.39
CA LEU A 181 -6.52 -27.75 3.75
C LEU A 181 -7.00 -28.40 5.04
N ASN A 182 -6.25 -29.34 5.62
CA ASN A 182 -6.57 -29.94 6.91
C ASN A 182 -5.93 -29.19 8.10
N SER A 183 -4.98 -28.28 7.84
CA SER A 183 -4.22 -27.61 8.90
C SER A 183 -4.02 -26.11 8.72
N HIS A 184 -4.32 -25.54 7.55
CA HIS A 184 -4.26 -24.10 7.33
C HIS A 184 -5.45 -23.37 7.96
N PHE A 185 -5.18 -22.60 9.00
CA PHE A 185 -6.18 -21.88 9.79
C PHE A 185 -6.31 -20.39 9.41
N SER A 186 -5.62 -19.92 8.38
CA SER A 186 -5.60 -18.51 7.95
C SER A 186 -6.57 -18.24 6.80
N SER A 187 -6.95 -16.98 6.61
CA SER A 187 -7.67 -16.54 5.41
C SER A 187 -6.73 -16.62 4.20
N LEU A 188 -7.28 -16.93 3.02
CA LEU A 188 -6.49 -17.10 1.80
C LEU A 188 -6.83 -16.02 0.78
N LEU A 189 -5.81 -15.48 0.11
CA LEU A 189 -5.92 -14.64 -1.06
C LEU A 189 -5.29 -15.37 -2.24
N ILE A 190 -6.12 -15.90 -3.13
CA ILE A 190 -5.72 -16.83 -4.18
C ILE A 190 -5.69 -16.10 -5.51
N VAL A 191 -4.59 -16.27 -6.25
CA VAL A 191 -4.38 -15.70 -7.58
C VAL A 191 -4.19 -16.81 -8.60
N GLY A 192 -4.89 -16.68 -9.72
CA GLY A 192 -4.82 -17.61 -10.86
C GLY A 192 -6.04 -18.52 -10.98
N GLY A 193 -6.32 -18.97 -12.20
CA GLY A 193 -7.48 -19.82 -12.51
C GLY A 193 -7.34 -21.29 -12.08
N PRO A 194 -8.42 -22.08 -12.13
CA PRO A 194 -8.42 -23.48 -11.67
C PRO A 194 -7.47 -24.40 -12.44
N VAL A 195 -7.12 -24.03 -13.69
CA VAL A 195 -6.17 -24.80 -14.49
C VAL A 195 -4.76 -24.75 -13.91
N THR A 196 -4.37 -23.62 -13.29
CA THR A 196 -3.02 -23.37 -12.78
C THR A 196 -2.95 -23.30 -11.25
N ASN A 197 -4.11 -23.27 -10.57
CA ASN A 197 -4.22 -23.21 -9.12
C ASN A 197 -5.30 -24.19 -8.62
N GLN A 198 -4.88 -25.32 -8.06
CA GLN A 198 -5.78 -26.41 -7.66
C GLN A 198 -6.75 -26.02 -6.53
N LEU A 199 -6.39 -25.03 -5.71
CA LEU A 199 -7.30 -24.54 -4.67
C LEU A 199 -8.53 -23.85 -5.27
N VAL A 200 -8.38 -23.21 -6.43
CA VAL A 200 -9.53 -22.61 -7.12
C VAL A 200 -10.45 -23.69 -7.66
N GLU A 201 -9.92 -24.81 -8.15
CA GLU A 201 -10.71 -25.97 -8.55
C GLU A 201 -11.47 -26.57 -7.36
N GLU A 202 -10.79 -26.79 -6.23
CA GLU A 202 -11.36 -27.29 -4.98
C GLU A 202 -12.48 -26.38 -4.43
N PHE A 203 -12.29 -25.06 -4.48
CA PHE A 203 -13.26 -24.10 -3.96
C PHE A 203 -14.37 -23.73 -4.95
N ASN A 204 -14.21 -24.08 -6.22
CA ASN A 204 -15.15 -23.76 -7.30
C ASN A 204 -16.62 -24.06 -6.97
N PRO A 205 -16.98 -25.22 -6.34
CA PRO A 205 -18.37 -25.51 -6.01
C PRO A 205 -19.03 -24.51 -5.05
N SER A 206 -18.24 -23.79 -4.25
CA SER A 206 -18.71 -22.81 -3.26
C SER A 206 -18.88 -21.39 -3.82
N LEU A 207 -18.33 -21.13 -5.02
CA LEU A 207 -18.33 -19.81 -5.64
C LEU A 207 -19.71 -19.42 -6.19
N PRO A 208 -20.15 -18.16 -6.04
CA PRO A 208 -21.39 -17.66 -6.69
C PRO A 208 -21.30 -17.58 -8.22
N VAL A 209 -20.08 -17.48 -8.74
CA VAL A 209 -19.76 -17.56 -10.18
C VAL A 209 -18.68 -18.62 -10.32
N LYS A 210 -18.98 -19.68 -11.08
CA LYS A 210 -18.18 -20.90 -11.14
C LYS A 210 -17.41 -20.98 -12.43
N PHE A 211 -16.20 -21.51 -12.38
CA PHE A 211 -15.49 -21.93 -13.58
C PHE A 211 -16.15 -23.18 -14.16
N SER A 212 -16.52 -23.12 -15.44
CA SER A 212 -17.04 -24.28 -16.17
C SER A 212 -15.96 -25.36 -16.25
N GLN A 213 -16.34 -26.61 -15.98
CA GLN A 213 -15.47 -27.78 -16.20
C GLN A 213 -15.66 -28.41 -17.59
N ASP A 214 -16.62 -27.89 -18.38
CA ASP A 214 -16.96 -28.38 -19.70
C ASP A 214 -16.79 -27.29 -20.75
N LYS A 215 -16.67 -27.70 -22.01
CA LYS A 215 -16.65 -26.76 -23.14
C LYS A 215 -18.04 -26.17 -23.40
N PRO A 216 -18.14 -24.87 -23.74
CA PRO A 216 -17.05 -23.91 -23.76
C PRO A 216 -16.57 -23.57 -22.34
N TRP A 217 -15.25 -23.51 -22.15
CA TRP A 217 -14.68 -23.11 -20.86
C TRP A 217 -15.05 -21.66 -20.57
N GLY A 218 -15.29 -21.34 -19.31
CA GLY A 218 -15.78 -20.01 -18.97
C GLY A 218 -16.16 -19.83 -17.51
N LEU A 219 -16.87 -18.75 -17.23
CA LEU A 219 -17.51 -18.47 -15.95
C LEU A 219 -19.03 -18.56 -16.09
N ILE A 220 -19.68 -19.29 -15.19
CA ILE A 220 -21.13 -19.47 -15.15
C ILE A 220 -21.64 -18.83 -13.86
N SER A 221 -22.51 -17.82 -14.00
CA SER A 221 -23.10 -17.13 -12.86
C SER A 221 -24.31 -17.88 -12.30
N GLU A 222 -24.33 -18.17 -11.01
CA GLU A 222 -25.52 -18.72 -10.34
C GLU A 222 -26.69 -17.73 -10.34
N ARG A 223 -26.41 -16.42 -10.37
CA ARG A 223 -27.41 -15.35 -10.23
C ARG A 223 -28.02 -14.94 -11.56
N THR A 224 -27.20 -14.76 -12.59
CA THR A 224 -27.65 -14.26 -13.91
C THR A 224 -27.85 -15.37 -14.93
N HIS A 225 -27.35 -16.58 -14.64
CA HIS A 225 -27.25 -17.69 -15.58
C HIS A 225 -26.45 -17.38 -16.85
N GLN A 226 -25.69 -16.28 -16.85
CA GLN A 226 -24.80 -15.91 -17.95
C GLN A 226 -23.59 -16.82 -17.99
N HIS A 227 -23.14 -17.11 -19.21
CA HIS A 227 -21.91 -17.84 -19.48
C HIS A 227 -20.92 -16.91 -20.17
N TYR A 228 -19.86 -16.53 -19.45
CA TYR A 228 -18.79 -15.69 -19.95
C TYR A 228 -17.64 -16.56 -20.44
N THR A 229 -17.23 -16.40 -21.69
CA THR A 229 -16.22 -17.27 -22.33
C THR A 229 -15.00 -16.51 -22.87
N ASP A 230 -14.98 -15.18 -22.76
CA ASP A 230 -13.89 -14.34 -23.25
C ASP A 230 -12.66 -14.45 -22.34
N ASP A 231 -11.48 -14.63 -22.94
CA ASP A 231 -10.23 -14.89 -22.21
C ASP A 231 -9.86 -13.76 -21.22
N ALA A 232 -10.26 -12.51 -21.52
CA ALA A 232 -10.00 -11.35 -20.67
C ALA A 232 -10.98 -11.20 -19.50
N VAL A 233 -11.91 -12.14 -19.33
CA VAL A 233 -12.87 -12.11 -18.21
C VAL A 233 -12.23 -12.68 -16.93
N GLY A 234 -12.30 -11.88 -15.88
CA GLY A 234 -11.84 -12.14 -14.53
C GLY A 234 -12.97 -12.25 -13.52
N LEU A 235 -12.73 -13.04 -12.48
CA LEU A 235 -13.57 -13.21 -11.30
C LEU A 235 -12.86 -12.60 -10.08
N ILE A 236 -13.60 -11.75 -9.37
CA ILE A 236 -13.24 -11.25 -8.04
C ILE A 236 -14.26 -11.85 -7.07
N ALA A 237 -13.85 -12.85 -6.29
CA ALA A 237 -14.74 -13.54 -5.37
C ALA A 237 -14.27 -13.45 -3.92
N ARG A 238 -15.22 -13.45 -2.99
CA ARG A 238 -15.01 -13.56 -1.55
C ARG A 238 -16.03 -14.52 -0.98
N VAL A 239 -15.59 -15.60 -0.37
CA VAL A 239 -16.45 -16.66 0.20
C VAL A 239 -15.88 -17.17 1.53
N PRO A 240 -16.71 -17.76 2.40
CA PRO A 240 -16.20 -18.55 3.52
C PRO A 240 -15.31 -19.70 3.00
N ASN A 241 -14.24 -20.01 3.73
CA ASN A 241 -13.43 -21.19 3.44
C ASN A 241 -14.28 -22.46 3.70
N PRO A 242 -14.47 -23.35 2.70
CA PRO A 242 -15.29 -24.55 2.87
C PRO A 242 -14.79 -25.50 3.96
N HIS A 243 -13.48 -25.50 4.23
CA HIS A 243 -12.84 -26.35 5.25
C HIS A 243 -12.75 -25.65 6.61
N PHE A 244 -12.79 -24.32 6.64
CA PHE A 244 -12.74 -23.50 7.87
C PHE A 244 -13.71 -22.30 7.78
N PRO A 245 -15.01 -22.48 8.08
CA PRO A 245 -16.05 -21.47 7.80
C PRO A 245 -15.88 -20.09 8.45
N ASP A 246 -15.08 -20.00 9.52
CA ASP A 246 -14.72 -18.74 10.19
C ASP A 246 -13.63 -17.95 9.45
N LYS A 247 -13.01 -18.56 8.43
CA LYS A 247 -11.99 -17.96 7.58
C LYS A 247 -12.58 -17.61 6.22
N ILE A 248 -11.93 -16.68 5.53
CA ILE A 248 -12.38 -16.19 4.24
C ILE A 248 -11.36 -16.57 3.18
N VAL A 249 -11.86 -16.96 2.01
CA VAL A 249 -11.10 -17.09 0.78
C VAL A 249 -11.49 -15.95 -0.13
N ILE A 250 -10.49 -15.20 -0.60
CA ILE A 250 -10.63 -14.24 -1.69
C ILE A 250 -9.95 -14.85 -2.90
N ILE A 251 -10.61 -14.84 -4.05
CA ILE A 251 -10.08 -15.38 -5.31
C ILE A 251 -10.08 -14.28 -6.35
N LEU A 252 -8.91 -14.04 -6.95
CA LEU A 252 -8.71 -13.15 -8.10
C LEU A 252 -8.19 -14.01 -9.25
N ALA A 253 -9.07 -14.41 -10.16
CA ALA A 253 -8.78 -15.45 -11.14
C ALA A 253 -9.52 -15.20 -12.45
N GLY A 254 -8.88 -15.45 -13.59
CA GLY A 254 -9.52 -15.38 -14.89
C GLY A 254 -9.69 -16.72 -15.58
N ILE A 255 -10.43 -16.70 -16.68
CA ILE A 255 -10.51 -17.82 -17.64
C ILE A 255 -9.10 -18.10 -18.23
N ARG A 256 -8.34 -17.03 -18.46
CA ARG A 256 -6.91 -17.02 -18.80
C ARG A 256 -6.16 -16.00 -17.94
N TYR A 257 -4.85 -15.93 -18.15
CA TYR A 257 -3.96 -15.00 -17.47
C TYR A 257 -4.38 -13.53 -17.66
N SER A 258 -4.95 -13.18 -18.82
CA SER A 258 -5.52 -11.85 -19.10
C SER A 258 -6.68 -11.54 -18.16
N GLY A 259 -7.63 -12.47 -17.99
CA GLY A 259 -8.70 -12.35 -17.00
C GLY A 259 -8.19 -12.26 -15.54
N THR A 260 -7.14 -13.01 -15.18
CA THR A 260 -6.51 -12.90 -13.85
C THR A 260 -5.96 -11.50 -13.63
N ARG A 261 -5.27 -10.93 -14.64
CA ARG A 261 -4.78 -9.55 -14.62
C ARG A 261 -5.94 -8.55 -14.49
N ALA A 262 -7.05 -8.74 -15.21
CA ALA A 262 -8.24 -7.90 -15.10
C ALA A 262 -8.84 -7.92 -13.68
N ALA A 263 -8.98 -9.11 -13.07
CA ALA A 263 -9.48 -9.25 -11.70
C ALA A 263 -8.58 -8.51 -10.68
N ILE A 264 -7.26 -8.64 -10.81
CA ILE A 264 -6.31 -7.93 -9.95
C ILE A 264 -6.44 -6.41 -10.16
N LEU A 265 -6.44 -5.96 -11.42
CA LEU A 265 -6.59 -4.55 -11.78
C LEU A 265 -7.88 -3.93 -11.21
N GLY A 266 -8.97 -4.71 -11.25
CA GLY A 266 -10.25 -4.38 -10.64
C GLY A 266 -10.13 -4.08 -9.15
N VAL A 267 -9.28 -4.80 -8.40
CA VAL A 267 -9.05 -4.55 -6.98
C VAL A 267 -8.06 -3.42 -6.72
N ILE A 268 -6.96 -3.34 -7.48
CA ILE A 268 -5.87 -2.39 -7.17
C ILE A 268 -6.11 -0.97 -7.69
N LYS A 269 -6.88 -0.81 -8.78
CA LYS A 269 -7.15 0.50 -9.41
C LYS A 269 -8.63 0.85 -9.47
N TYR A 270 -9.50 -0.13 -9.69
CA TYR A 270 -10.93 0.10 -9.97
C TYR A 270 -11.86 -0.46 -8.89
N ALA A 271 -11.41 -0.47 -7.62
CA ALA A 271 -12.14 -1.10 -6.52
C ALA A 271 -13.55 -0.52 -6.34
N ASP A 272 -13.74 0.78 -6.56
CA ASP A 272 -15.05 1.43 -6.46
C ASP A 272 -16.06 0.87 -7.48
N VAL A 273 -15.58 0.45 -8.65
CA VAL A 273 -16.38 -0.15 -9.73
C VAL A 273 -16.54 -1.65 -9.47
N ALA A 274 -15.43 -2.38 -9.35
CA ALA A 274 -15.41 -3.84 -9.19
C ALA A 274 -16.09 -4.32 -7.89
N LEU A 275 -16.00 -3.53 -6.82
CA LEU A 275 -16.64 -3.82 -5.54
C LEU A 275 -17.89 -2.98 -5.32
N SER A 276 -18.43 -2.32 -6.35
CA SER A 276 -19.61 -1.43 -6.24
C SER A 276 -20.82 -2.10 -5.58
N ARG A 277 -20.99 -3.41 -5.75
CA ARG A 277 -22.09 -4.20 -5.16
C ARG A 277 -21.72 -4.87 -3.83
N PHE A 278 -20.48 -4.69 -3.35
CA PHE A 278 -20.04 -5.22 -2.07
C PHE A 278 -20.50 -4.33 -0.91
N THR A 279 -21.23 -4.94 0.02
CA THR A 279 -21.82 -4.28 1.21
C THR A 279 -21.48 -5.02 2.51
N GLY A 280 -20.54 -5.98 2.45
CA GLY A 280 -20.13 -6.81 3.60
C GLY A 280 -20.65 -8.25 3.57
N GLN A 281 -21.33 -8.67 2.50
CA GLN A 281 -21.83 -10.04 2.36
C GLN A 281 -20.70 -11.09 2.46
N LYS A 282 -21.01 -12.24 3.08
CA LYS A 282 -20.05 -13.35 3.25
C LYS A 282 -19.68 -14.03 1.92
N ARG A 283 -20.67 -14.24 1.04
CA ARG A 283 -20.48 -14.72 -0.34
C ARG A 283 -20.65 -13.56 -1.29
N PHE A 284 -19.64 -13.29 -2.10
CA PHE A 284 -19.60 -12.24 -3.11
C PHE A 284 -18.83 -12.73 -4.32
N ALA A 285 -19.28 -12.28 -5.49
CA ALA A 285 -18.56 -12.38 -6.74
C ALA A 285 -18.83 -11.12 -7.56
N SER A 286 -17.82 -10.69 -8.28
CA SER A 286 -17.94 -9.74 -9.37
C SER A 286 -17.19 -10.27 -10.59
N VAL A 287 -17.80 -10.10 -11.76
CA VAL A 287 -17.23 -10.49 -13.04
C VAL A 287 -16.81 -9.23 -13.77
N VAL A 288 -15.54 -9.17 -14.16
CA VAL A 288 -14.95 -8.03 -14.85
C VAL A 288 -14.35 -8.48 -16.18
N GLN A 289 -14.37 -7.63 -17.19
CA GLN A 289 -13.67 -7.86 -18.45
C GLN A 289 -12.52 -6.88 -18.58
N GLY A 290 -11.32 -7.38 -18.83
CA GLY A 290 -10.17 -6.55 -19.13
C GLY A 290 -10.28 -5.94 -20.53
N VAL A 291 -9.98 -4.66 -20.63
CA VAL A 291 -9.93 -3.93 -21.90
C VAL A 291 -8.53 -3.33 -22.08
N ASP A 292 -8.04 -3.41 -23.30
CA ASP A 292 -6.83 -2.73 -23.77
C ASP A 292 -7.30 -1.49 -24.55
N MET A 293 -7.39 -0.35 -23.86
CA MET A 293 -7.91 0.88 -24.45
C MET A 293 -6.88 1.59 -25.34
N ASN A 294 -5.59 1.42 -25.07
CA ASN A 294 -4.52 2.08 -25.80
C ASN A 294 -3.96 1.23 -26.97
N GLY A 295 -4.33 -0.05 -27.04
CA GLY A 295 -3.97 -0.99 -28.11
C GLY A 295 -2.55 -1.55 -28.00
N ASP A 296 -1.92 -1.54 -26.81
CA ASP A 296 -0.55 -2.01 -26.61
C ASP A 296 -0.43 -3.52 -26.32
N GLY A 297 -1.57 -4.22 -26.27
CA GLY A 297 -1.66 -5.64 -25.95
C GLY A 297 -1.77 -5.93 -24.46
N GLU A 298 -1.84 -4.90 -23.60
CA GLU A 298 -1.97 -5.02 -22.17
C GLU A 298 -3.33 -4.51 -21.65
N ILE A 299 -3.86 -5.20 -20.64
CA ILE A 299 -5.07 -4.73 -19.96
C ILE A 299 -4.72 -3.51 -19.11
N ASP A 300 -5.36 -2.38 -19.41
CA ASP A 300 -5.20 -1.09 -18.75
C ASP A 300 -6.47 -0.60 -18.01
N THR A 301 -7.61 -1.18 -18.37
CA THR A 301 -8.95 -0.83 -17.87
C THR A 301 -9.81 -2.08 -17.67
N ILE A 302 -10.92 -1.92 -16.97
CA ILE A 302 -11.89 -3.01 -16.75
C ILE A 302 -13.33 -2.52 -16.91
N ASP A 303 -14.16 -3.37 -17.52
CA ASP A 303 -15.61 -3.23 -17.53
C ASP A 303 -16.26 -4.17 -16.52
N LEU A 304 -17.25 -3.67 -15.79
CA LEU A 304 -18.03 -4.48 -14.85
C LEU A 304 -19.17 -5.20 -15.58
N LEU A 305 -19.09 -6.53 -15.66
CA LEU A 305 -20.13 -7.37 -16.27
C LEU A 305 -21.20 -7.80 -15.24
N GLU A 306 -20.78 -8.08 -14.00
CA GLU A 306 -21.64 -8.47 -12.89
C GLU A 306 -21.07 -8.07 -11.52
#